data_AF-A0A938N940-F1
#
_entry.id   AF-A0A938N940-F1
#
_cell.length_a   1.000
_cell.length_b   1.000
_cell.length_c   1.000
_cell.angle_alpha   90.00
_cell.angle_beta   90.00
_cell.angle_gamma   90.00
#
_symmetry.space_group_name_H-M   'P 1'
#
loop_
_entity.id
_entity.type
_entity.pdbx_description
1 polymer ?
#
loop_
_entity_poly.entity_id
_entity_poly.type
_entity_poly.pdbx_seq_one_letter_code
_entity_poly.pdbx_strand_id
1 'polypeptide(L)'
;MDRPGISGKQALRPSPGELRALQIVQVALMGGVLLFGLVVVLIAMRPPAAGAAPIAQRVLVLLSAVHAVIALIVWSLAPLLQGLLVARLGAQLGTAGGVGALRGALIVRLALLEGPALFGLVICLIAATGGALRATPLYWLNALSAVAFVGYGVLSFPTAERLEALADR
;
A
#
# COMPACT_ATOMS: atom_id res chain seq x y z
N MET A 1 37.59 -34.31 -17.92
CA MET A 1 36.97 -33.10 -18.48
C MET A 1 35.92 -32.63 -17.49
N ASP A 2 36.37 -31.88 -16.48
CA ASP A 2 35.50 -31.30 -15.47
C ASP A 2 34.75 -30.11 -16.08
N ARG A 3 33.43 -30.17 -16.06
CA ARG A 3 32.60 -28.99 -16.33
C ARG A 3 32.79 -28.03 -15.15
N PRO A 4 33.23 -26.78 -15.38
CA PRO A 4 33.29 -25.79 -14.31
C PRO A 4 31.88 -25.67 -13.72
N GLY A 5 31.78 -25.93 -12.42
CA GLY A 5 30.54 -25.80 -11.68
C GLY A 5 30.01 -24.38 -11.82
N ILE A 6 28.96 -24.22 -12.61
CA ILE A 6 28.10 -23.05 -12.53
C ILE A 6 27.48 -23.14 -11.14
N SER A 7 28.06 -22.42 -10.20
CA SER A 7 27.45 -22.11 -8.90
C SER A 7 26.17 -21.33 -9.19
N GLY A 8 25.09 -22.05 -9.48
CA GLY A 8 23.81 -21.56 -10.02
C GLY A 8 22.95 -20.78 -9.03
N LYS A 9 23.59 -20.14 -8.05
CA LYS A 9 22.98 -19.18 -7.13
C LYS A 9 23.82 -17.90 -7.16
N GLN A 10 23.92 -17.26 -8.33
CA GLN A 10 24.11 -15.82 -8.28
C GLN A 10 22.84 -15.26 -7.64
N ALA A 11 22.93 -14.94 -6.35
CA ALA A 11 21.90 -14.22 -5.64
C ALA A 11 21.50 -13.03 -6.52
N LEU A 12 20.19 -12.91 -6.82
CA LEU A 12 19.60 -11.81 -7.59
C LEU A 12 19.88 -10.50 -6.85
N ARG A 13 21.08 -9.93 -7.03
CA ARG A 13 21.43 -8.63 -6.49
C ARG A 13 20.82 -7.57 -7.41
N PRO A 14 19.83 -6.79 -6.94
CA PRO A 14 19.29 -5.70 -7.74
C PRO A 14 20.41 -4.69 -8.01
N SER A 15 20.45 -4.16 -9.23
CA SER A 15 21.33 -3.03 -9.52
C SER A 15 20.94 -1.82 -8.65
N PRO A 16 21.88 -0.89 -8.36
CA PRO A 16 21.55 0.32 -7.61
C PRO A 16 20.41 1.14 -8.23
N GLY A 17 20.29 1.11 -9.56
CA GLY A 17 19.19 1.78 -10.29
C GLY A 17 17.84 1.14 -10.04
N GLU A 18 17.75 -0.19 -10.05
CA GLU A 18 16.50 -0.93 -9.80
C GLU A 18 16.02 -0.77 -8.35
N LEU A 19 16.94 -0.83 -7.39
CA LEU A 19 16.63 -0.62 -5.98
C LEU A 19 16.08 0.80 -5.76
N ARG A 20 16.75 1.83 -6.30
CA ARG A 20 16.29 3.22 -6.21
C ARG A 20 14.92 3.40 -6.86
N ALA A 21 14.68 2.76 -8.00
CA ALA A 21 13.38 2.87 -8.66
C ALA A 21 12.25 2.31 -7.80
N LEU A 22 12.46 1.19 -7.09
CA LEU A 22 11.47 0.66 -6.16
C LEU A 22 11.30 1.55 -4.92
N GLN A 23 12.39 2.08 -4.36
CA GLN A 23 12.35 3.05 -3.26
C GLN A 23 11.53 4.29 -3.62
N ILE A 24 11.75 4.85 -4.82
CA ILE A 24 11.01 6.02 -5.32
C ILE A 24 9.52 5.71 -5.42
N VAL A 25 9.14 4.56 -6.01
CA VAL A 25 7.73 4.17 -6.12
C VAL A 25 7.11 4.05 -4.72
N GLN A 26 7.76 3.37 -3.80
CA GLN A 26 7.22 3.16 -2.45
C GLN A 26 7.06 4.49 -1.68
N VAL A 27 8.05 5.37 -1.75
CA VAL A 27 7.97 6.72 -1.17
C VAL A 27 6.87 7.54 -1.82
N ALA A 28 6.69 7.45 -3.15
CA ALA A 28 5.65 8.18 -3.86
C ALA A 28 4.24 7.74 -3.43
N LEU A 29 4.00 6.43 -3.33
CA LEU A 29 2.71 5.90 -2.86
C LEU A 29 2.43 6.29 -1.40
N MET A 30 3.41 6.13 -0.50
CA MET A 30 3.29 6.57 0.89
C MET A 30 3.06 8.08 0.99
N GLY A 31 3.80 8.87 0.22
CA GLY A 31 3.71 10.32 0.16
C GLY A 31 2.33 10.79 -0.31
N GLY A 32 1.75 10.13 -1.31
CA GLY A 32 0.39 10.41 -1.77
C GLY A 32 -0.65 10.21 -0.68
N VAL A 33 -0.59 9.09 0.04
CA VAL A 33 -1.50 8.79 1.16
C VAL A 33 -1.31 9.80 2.32
N LEU A 34 -0.06 10.13 2.67
CA LEU A 34 0.24 11.11 3.73
C LEU A 34 -0.23 12.51 3.37
N LEU A 35 0.02 12.97 2.14
CA LEU A 35 -0.43 14.26 1.65
C LEU A 35 -1.95 14.35 1.66
N PHE A 36 -2.64 13.30 1.20
CA PHE A 36 -4.09 13.28 1.24
C PHE A 36 -4.64 13.26 2.67
N GLY A 37 -4.00 12.50 3.57
CA GLY A 37 -4.32 12.53 5.00
C GLY A 37 -4.16 13.92 5.61
N LEU A 38 -3.09 14.65 5.26
CA LEU A 38 -2.90 16.03 5.68
C LEU A 38 -4.03 16.94 5.18
N VAL A 39 -4.45 16.81 3.92
CA VAL A 39 -5.60 17.56 3.38
C VAL A 39 -6.87 17.30 4.19
N VAL A 40 -7.15 16.03 4.52
CA VAL A 40 -8.30 15.66 5.36
C VAL A 40 -8.24 16.31 6.74
N VAL A 41 -7.09 16.27 7.41
CA VAL A 41 -6.87 16.91 8.72
C VAL A 41 -7.12 18.42 8.64
N LEU A 42 -6.54 19.10 7.64
CA LEU A 42 -6.69 20.54 7.46
C LEU A 42 -8.14 20.95 7.19
N ILE A 43 -8.88 20.16 6.40
CA ILE A 43 -10.32 20.39 6.17
C ILE A 43 -11.12 20.15 7.46
N ALA A 44 -10.83 19.07 8.20
CA ALA A 44 -11.49 18.77 9.47
C ALA A 44 -11.27 19.84 10.54
N MET A 45 -10.19 20.62 10.45
CA MET A 45 -9.91 21.77 11.33
C MET A 45 -10.69 23.04 10.95
N ARG A 46 -11.35 23.10 9.79
CA ARG A 46 -12.22 24.22 9.42
C ARG A 46 -13.68 24.01 9.87
N PRO A 47 -14.39 25.07 10.31
CA PRO A 47 -15.82 24.98 10.55
C PRO A 47 -16.55 24.51 9.28
N PRO A 48 -17.63 23.71 9.41
CA PRO A 48 -18.40 23.28 8.26
C PRO A 48 -18.92 24.50 7.49
N ALA A 49 -18.90 24.41 6.16
CA ALA A 49 -19.38 25.49 5.31
C ALA A 49 -20.85 25.79 5.63
N ALA A 50 -21.20 27.08 5.72
CA ALA A 50 -22.58 27.49 5.92
C ALA A 50 -23.45 26.94 4.77
N GLY A 51 -24.50 26.18 5.11
CA GLY A 51 -25.38 25.54 4.13
C GLY A 51 -24.92 24.19 3.60
N ALA A 52 -23.85 23.59 4.15
CA ALA A 52 -23.48 22.22 3.80
C ALA A 52 -24.63 21.25 4.12
N ALA A 53 -25.14 20.54 3.11
CA ALA A 53 -26.16 19.54 3.31
C ALA A 53 -25.58 18.39 4.16
N PRO A 54 -26.25 17.97 5.24
CA PRO A 54 -25.78 16.86 6.05
C PRO A 54 -25.82 15.58 5.21
N ILE A 55 -24.68 14.92 5.08
CA ILE A 55 -24.63 13.58 4.51
C ILE A 55 -25.35 12.65 5.49
N ALA A 56 -26.27 11.85 4.97
CA ALA A 56 -27.02 10.91 5.79
C ALA A 56 -26.04 10.00 6.55
N GLN A 57 -26.12 10.00 7.88
CA GLN A 57 -25.29 9.17 8.76
C GLN A 57 -25.27 7.70 8.32
N ARG A 58 -26.41 7.19 7.81
CA ARG A 58 -26.54 5.84 7.24
C ARG A 58 -25.57 5.57 6.09
N VAL A 59 -25.33 6.56 5.23
CA VAL A 59 -24.38 6.44 4.11
C VAL A 59 -22.95 6.34 4.63
N LEU A 60 -22.55 7.18 5.58
CA LEU A 60 -21.21 7.11 6.18
C LEU A 60 -20.96 5.78 6.90
N VAL A 61 -21.97 5.27 7.62
CA VAL A 61 -21.89 3.95 8.27
C VAL A 61 -21.74 2.84 7.23
N LEU A 62 -22.56 2.84 6.18
CA LEU A 62 -22.46 1.86 5.09
C LEU A 62 -21.08 1.89 4.42
N LEU A 63 -20.58 3.09 4.08
CA LEU A 63 -19.25 3.25 3.49
C LEU A 63 -18.15 2.74 4.41
N SER A 64 -18.24 3.04 5.71
CA SER A 64 -17.25 2.56 6.71
C SER A 64 -17.28 1.04 6.84
N ALA A 65 -18.46 0.42 6.82
CA ALA A 65 -18.60 -1.04 6.87
C ALA A 65 -18.02 -1.70 5.60
N VAL A 66 -18.33 -1.15 4.42
CA VAL A 66 -17.77 -1.62 3.14
C VAL A 66 -16.25 -1.46 3.13
N HIS A 67 -15.73 -0.34 3.60
CA HIS A 67 -14.29 -0.10 3.73
C HIS A 67 -13.63 -1.13 4.64
N ALA A 68 -14.20 -1.41 5.82
CA ALA A 68 -13.66 -2.41 6.73
C ALA A 68 -13.57 -3.81 6.10
N VAL A 69 -14.61 -4.22 5.36
CA VAL A 69 -14.61 -5.50 4.63
C VAL A 69 -13.56 -5.51 3.52
N ILE A 70 -13.49 -4.46 2.70
CA ILE A 70 -12.48 -4.34 1.63
C ILE A 70 -11.08 -4.35 2.22
N ALA A 71 -10.82 -3.59 3.28
CA ALA A 71 -9.53 -3.55 3.95
C ALA A 71 -9.16 -4.96 4.45
N LEU A 72 -10.05 -5.65 5.15
CA LEU A 72 -9.79 -7.00 5.64
C LEU A 72 -9.43 -7.99 4.51
N ILE A 73 -10.21 -7.96 3.42
CA ILE A 73 -9.98 -8.82 2.25
C ILE A 73 -8.62 -8.51 1.63
N VAL A 74 -8.35 -7.24 1.34
CA VAL A 74 -7.10 -6.82 0.69
C VAL A 74 -5.89 -7.14 1.56
N TRP A 75 -5.93 -6.82 2.86
CA TRP A 75 -4.82 -7.11 3.77
C TRP A 75 -4.53 -8.61 3.90
N SER A 76 -5.57 -9.45 3.80
CA SER A 76 -5.42 -10.92 3.83
C SER A 76 -4.91 -11.48 2.50
N LEU A 77 -5.41 -10.98 1.36
CA LEU A 77 -5.11 -11.53 0.04
C LEU A 77 -3.85 -10.96 -0.61
N ALA A 78 -3.46 -9.73 -0.29
CA ALA A 78 -2.28 -9.08 -0.86
C ALA A 78 -0.97 -9.90 -0.73
N PRO A 79 -0.62 -10.51 0.43
CA PRO A 79 0.57 -11.37 0.51
C PRO A 79 0.43 -12.66 -0.31
N LEU A 80 -0.77 -13.23 -0.39
CA LEU A 80 -1.03 -14.44 -1.18
C LEU A 80 -0.87 -14.17 -2.68
N LEU A 81 -1.40 -13.04 -3.16
CA LEU A 81 -1.25 -12.61 -4.55
C LEU A 81 0.21 -12.32 -4.88
N GLN A 82 0.96 -11.66 -4.00
CA GLN A 82 2.40 -11.48 -4.19
C GLN A 82 3.11 -12.83 -4.31
N GLY A 83 2.84 -13.77 -3.39
CA GLY A 83 3.43 -15.11 -3.43
C GLY A 83 3.09 -15.87 -4.70
N LEU A 84 1.84 -15.80 -5.15
CA LEU A 84 1.40 -16.40 -6.42
C LEU A 84 2.11 -15.79 -7.62
N LEU A 85 2.26 -14.47 -7.67
CA LEU A 85 2.98 -13.78 -8.73
C LEU A 85 4.45 -14.21 -8.75
N VAL A 86 5.12 -14.18 -7.59
CA VAL A 86 6.52 -14.61 -7.48
C VAL A 86 6.69 -16.08 -7.89
N ALA A 87 5.82 -16.98 -7.44
CA ALA A 87 5.85 -18.40 -7.81
C ALA A 87 5.67 -18.61 -9.32
N ARG A 88 4.72 -17.90 -9.95
CA ARG A 88 4.52 -17.94 -11.42
C ARG A 88 5.71 -17.39 -12.19
N LEU A 89 6.45 -16.47 -11.59
CA LEU A 89 7.64 -15.85 -12.16
C LEU A 89 8.92 -16.64 -11.83
N GLY A 90 8.82 -17.75 -11.07
CA GLY A 90 9.94 -18.55 -10.58
C GLY A 90 10.92 -19.03 -11.65
N ALA A 91 10.42 -19.33 -12.86
CA ALA A 91 11.27 -19.70 -14.00
C ALA A 91 12.18 -18.54 -14.50
N GLN A 92 11.81 -17.29 -14.22
CA GLN A 92 12.55 -16.09 -14.62
C GLN A 92 13.44 -15.53 -13.50
N LEU A 93 13.25 -15.97 -12.24
CA LEU A 93 14.05 -15.50 -11.10
C LEU A 93 15.54 -15.85 -11.26
N GLY A 94 15.91 -16.91 -11.99
CA GLY A 94 17.33 -17.19 -12.31
C GLY A 94 17.97 -16.31 -13.38
N THR A 95 17.23 -15.33 -13.93
CA THR A 95 17.66 -14.51 -15.08
C THR A 95 17.64 -13.02 -14.75
N ALA A 96 18.27 -12.18 -15.58
CA ALA A 96 18.19 -10.72 -15.47
C ALA A 96 16.73 -10.18 -15.47
N GLY A 97 15.77 -10.93 -16.04
CA GLY A 97 14.34 -10.59 -15.99
C GLY A 97 13.69 -10.81 -14.61
N GLY A 98 14.32 -11.59 -13.73
CA GLY A 98 13.82 -11.96 -12.41
C GLY A 98 13.66 -10.79 -11.44
N VAL A 99 14.59 -9.83 -11.48
CA VAL A 99 14.53 -8.63 -10.63
C VAL A 99 13.33 -7.76 -11.02
N GLY A 100 13.09 -7.57 -12.32
CA GLY A 100 11.94 -6.83 -12.82
C GLY A 100 10.61 -7.47 -12.44
N ALA A 101 10.55 -8.80 -12.50
CA ALA A 101 9.40 -9.60 -12.11
C ALA A 101 9.08 -9.46 -10.60
N LEU A 102 10.09 -9.58 -9.74
CA LEU A 102 9.98 -9.37 -8.29
C LEU A 102 9.53 -7.95 -7.95
N ARG A 103 10.11 -6.95 -8.63
CA ARG A 103 9.71 -5.54 -8.50
C ARG A 103 8.23 -5.35 -8.84
N GLY A 104 7.76 -5.95 -9.94
CA GLY A 104 6.36 -5.90 -10.34
C GLY A 104 5.43 -6.45 -9.26
N ALA A 105 5.75 -7.62 -8.69
CA ALA A 105 4.96 -8.22 -7.62
C ALA A 105 4.89 -7.34 -6.36
N LEU A 106 6.00 -6.68 -5.99
CA LEU A 106 6.03 -5.74 -4.87
C LEU A 106 5.19 -4.49 -5.13
N ILE A 107 5.27 -3.92 -6.33
CA ILE A 107 4.46 -2.76 -6.72
C ILE A 107 2.97 -3.11 -6.70
N VAL A 108 2.58 -4.27 -7.24
CA VAL A 108 1.18 -4.74 -7.22
C VAL A 108 0.68 -4.87 -5.78
N ARG A 109 1.47 -5.42 -4.87
CA ARG A 109 1.10 -5.51 -3.46
C ARG A 109 0.92 -4.13 -2.83
N LEU A 110 1.86 -3.20 -3.06
CA LEU A 110 1.75 -1.84 -2.53
C LEU A 110 0.50 -1.14 -3.07
N ALA A 111 0.22 -1.23 -4.37
CA ALA A 111 -0.97 -0.65 -4.99
C ALA A 111 -2.27 -1.25 -4.44
N LEU A 112 -2.31 -2.57 -4.19
CA LEU A 112 -3.46 -3.21 -3.55
C LEU A 112 -3.71 -2.64 -2.15
N LEU A 113 -2.67 -2.51 -1.32
CA LEU A 113 -2.79 -1.97 0.04
C LEU A 113 -3.10 -0.46 0.08
N GLU A 114 -2.67 0.28 -0.93
CA GLU A 114 -2.98 1.71 -1.09
C GLU A 114 -4.49 1.95 -1.29
N GLY A 115 -5.20 1.07 -2.01
CA GLY A 115 -6.63 1.20 -2.27
C GLY A 115 -7.47 1.42 -1.01
N PRO A 116 -7.44 0.50 -0.02
CA PRO A 116 -8.10 0.69 1.27
C PRO A 116 -7.60 1.90 2.06
N ALA A 117 -6.32 2.29 1.93
CA ALA A 117 -5.79 3.49 2.57
C ALA A 117 -6.46 4.76 2.04
N LEU A 118 -6.48 4.93 0.72
CA LEU A 118 -7.13 6.07 0.06
C LEU A 118 -8.64 6.05 0.27
N PHE A 119 -9.29 4.89 0.16
CA PHE A 119 -10.74 4.80 0.35
C PHE A 119 -11.15 5.23 1.78
N GLY A 120 -10.41 4.79 2.79
CA GLY A 120 -10.64 5.23 4.17
C GLY A 120 -10.49 6.74 4.35
N LEU A 121 -9.46 7.33 3.73
CA LEU A 121 -9.27 8.79 3.74
C LEU A 121 -10.36 9.54 2.97
N VAL A 122 -10.90 8.98 1.88
CA VAL A 122 -12.05 9.55 1.17
C VAL A 122 -13.27 9.58 2.09
N ILE A 123 -13.53 8.53 2.87
CA ILE A 123 -14.63 8.52 3.84
C ILE A 123 -14.41 9.60 4.90
N CYS A 124 -13.19 9.73 5.43
CA CYS A 124 -12.85 10.80 6.36
C CYS A 124 -13.03 12.19 5.74
N LEU A 125 -12.65 12.38 4.47
CA LEU A 125 -12.85 13.63 3.74
C LEU A 125 -14.34 13.99 3.66
N ILE A 126 -15.17 13.04 3.23
CA ILE A 126 -16.62 13.21 3.10
C ILE A 126 -17.24 13.53 4.48
N ALA A 127 -16.81 12.85 5.53
CA ALA A 127 -17.25 13.14 6.89
C ALA A 127 -16.77 14.50 7.40
N ALA A 128 -15.57 14.94 7.02
CA ALA A 128 -15.00 16.23 7.40
C ALA A 128 -15.76 17.39 6.76
N THR A 129 -16.08 17.31 5.46
CA THR A 129 -16.80 18.38 4.74
C THR A 129 -18.22 18.57 5.26
N GLY A 130 -18.89 17.50 5.69
CA GLY A 130 -20.21 17.55 6.32
C GLY A 130 -20.20 17.84 7.83
N GLY A 131 -19.03 18.05 8.45
CA GLY A 131 -18.88 18.25 9.90
C GLY A 131 -19.09 16.99 10.76
N ALA A 132 -19.47 15.87 10.16
CA ALA A 132 -19.71 14.59 10.84
C ALA A 132 -18.46 14.05 11.55
N LEU A 133 -17.26 14.33 11.03
CA LEU A 133 -16.00 13.89 11.65
C LEU A 133 -15.74 14.57 13.02
N ARG A 134 -16.29 15.77 13.23
CA ARG A 134 -16.25 16.47 14.53
C ARG A 134 -17.35 16.00 15.47
N ALA A 135 -18.56 15.85 14.94
CA ALA A 135 -19.72 15.40 15.72
C ALA A 135 -19.54 13.95 16.20
N THR A 136 -18.95 13.10 15.37
CA THR A 136 -18.71 11.68 15.63
C THR A 136 -17.25 11.34 15.29
N PRO A 137 -16.31 11.51 16.24
CA PRO A 137 -14.89 11.24 16.02
C PRO A 137 -14.57 9.80 15.59
N LEU A 138 -15.47 8.84 15.83
CA LEU A 138 -15.28 7.45 15.41
C LEU A 138 -15.07 7.28 13.90
N TYR A 139 -15.49 8.23 13.06
CA TYR A 139 -15.20 8.16 11.62
C TYR A 139 -13.71 8.23 11.30
N TRP A 140 -12.86 8.73 12.21
CA TRP A 140 -11.40 8.67 12.07
C TRP A 140 -10.85 7.24 12.02
N LEU A 141 -11.60 6.24 12.49
CA LEU A 141 -11.19 4.84 12.39
C LEU A 141 -10.98 4.41 10.92
N ASN A 142 -11.65 5.04 9.96
CA ASN A 142 -11.41 4.78 8.53
C ASN A 142 -9.98 5.17 8.11
N ALA A 143 -9.30 6.10 8.80
CA ALA A 143 -7.91 6.46 8.53
C ALA A 143 -6.90 5.39 9.00
N LEU A 144 -7.33 4.38 9.78
CA LEU A 144 -6.44 3.31 10.24
C LEU A 144 -5.82 2.52 9.09
N SER A 145 -6.52 2.35 7.96
CA SER A 145 -5.97 1.68 6.78
C SER A 145 -4.80 2.47 6.17
N ALA A 146 -4.87 3.81 6.20
CA ALA A 146 -3.78 4.68 5.75
C ALA A 146 -2.57 4.59 6.69
N VAL A 147 -2.80 4.62 8.01
CA VAL A 147 -1.74 4.42 9.01
C VAL A 147 -1.09 3.05 8.84
N ALA A 148 -1.89 2.00 8.67
CA ALA A 148 -1.39 0.64 8.46
C ALA A 148 -0.58 0.53 7.16
N PHE A 149 -1.03 1.15 6.06
CA PHE A 149 -0.31 1.15 4.78
C PHE A 149 1.04 1.87 4.90
N VAL A 150 1.08 3.06 5.49
CA VAL A 150 2.33 3.80 5.71
C VAL A 150 3.26 3.04 6.64
N GLY A 151 2.73 2.50 7.75
CA GLY A 151 3.49 1.67 8.68
C GLY A 151 4.09 0.44 8.00
N TYR A 152 3.30 -0.25 7.18
CA TYR A 152 3.79 -1.35 6.34
C TYR A 152 4.88 -0.87 5.39
N GLY A 153 4.69 0.24 4.68
CA GLY A 153 5.68 0.81 3.77
C GLY A 153 7.00 1.18 4.45
N VAL A 154 6.98 1.67 5.70
CA VAL A 154 8.21 1.88 6.48
C VAL A 154 8.85 0.55 6.86
N LEU A 155 8.07 -0.39 7.38
CA LEU A 155 8.55 -1.69 7.85
C LEU A 155 9.05 -2.59 6.72
N SER A 156 8.52 -2.43 5.51
CA SER A 156 8.89 -3.17 4.30
C SER A 156 9.72 -2.32 3.34
N PHE A 157 10.41 -1.30 3.84
CA PHE A 157 11.23 -0.44 2.98
C PHE A 157 12.30 -1.26 2.24
N PRO A 158 12.44 -1.09 0.91
CA PRO A 158 13.27 -1.96 0.09
C PRO A 158 14.74 -1.66 0.32
N THR A 159 15.47 -2.71 0.67
CA THR A 159 16.92 -2.77 0.84
C THR A 159 17.45 -3.94 0.03
N ALA A 160 18.73 -3.93 -0.32
CA ALA A 160 19.32 -4.99 -1.14
C ALA A 160 19.17 -6.36 -0.45
N GLU A 161 19.44 -6.41 0.84
CA GLU A 161 19.38 -7.61 1.68
C GLU A 161 17.97 -8.19 1.75
N ARG A 162 16.94 -7.32 1.83
CA ARG A 162 15.54 -7.77 1.86
C ARG A 162 15.06 -8.31 0.52
N LEU A 163 15.55 -7.74 -0.58
CA LEU A 163 15.22 -8.23 -1.93
C LEU A 163 15.91 -9.56 -2.20
N GLU A 164 17.16 -9.72 -1.78
CA GLU A 164 17.88 -11.00 -1.81
C GLU A 164 17.12 -12.07 -1.00
N ALA A 165 16.73 -11.76 0.24
CA ALA A 165 15.97 -12.69 1.10
C ALA A 165 14.57 -13.05 0.56
N LEU A 166 13.98 -12.21 -0.30
CA LEU A 166 12.72 -12.50 -0.98
C LEU A 166 12.90 -13.37 -2.23
N ALA A 167 14.06 -13.29 -2.90
CA ALA A 167 14.39 -14.13 -4.04
C ALA A 167 14.73 -15.57 -3.63
N ASP A 168 15.19 -15.76 -2.39
CA ASP A 168 15.53 -17.08 -1.84
C ASP A 168 14.33 -17.89 -1.32
N ARG A 169 13.12 -17.32 -1.32
CA ARG A 169 11.87 -17.97 -0.87
C ARG A 169 11.09 -18.59 -2.01
#